data_AF-A0A951LYF5-F1
#
_entry.id   AF-A0A951LYF5-F1
#
_cell.length_a   1.000
_cell.length_b   1.000
_cell.length_c   1.000
_cell.angle_alpha   90.00
_cell.angle_beta   90.00
_cell.angle_gamma   90.00
#
_symmetry.space_group_name_H-M   'P 1'
#
loop_
_entity.id
_entity.type
_entity.pdbx_description
1 polymer ?
#
loop_
_entity_poly.entity_id
_entity_poly.type
_entity_poly.pdbx_seq_one_letter_code
_entity_poly.pdbx_strand_id
1 'polypeptide(L)'
;AEFARTRRARVTVVFDGAPEQHFADGASYRGVRVCYAERGSNADERIKQLVEAERERRTLLVITSDRELAAYVRRCGAQVVRSGDFRRRMEEVSIMAADAAPENSAHIGREELPEWMRYFGVGPEDEEEDGASET
;
A
#
# COMPACT_ATOMS: atom_id res chain seq x y z
N ALA A 1 -0.75 -9.09 4.50
CA ALA A 1 -1.64 -9.15 5.69
C ALA A 1 -0.95 -9.56 6.99
N GLU A 2 0.35 -9.90 6.97
CA GLU A 2 1.12 -10.31 8.15
C GLU A 2 1.15 -9.23 9.25
N PHE A 3 1.41 -7.97 8.88
CA PHE A 3 1.39 -6.84 9.81
C PHE A 3 0.08 -6.71 10.59
N ALA A 4 -1.07 -6.79 9.90
CA ALA A 4 -2.39 -6.69 10.52
C ALA A 4 -2.63 -7.80 11.57
N ARG A 5 -2.20 -9.03 11.25
CA ARG A 5 -2.31 -10.18 12.15
C ARG A 5 -1.40 -10.05 13.38
N THR A 6 -0.11 -9.80 13.16
CA THR A 6 0.88 -9.77 14.24
C THR A 6 0.65 -8.60 15.19
N ARG A 7 0.23 -7.43 14.67
CA ARG A 7 -0.04 -6.23 15.49
C ARG A 7 -1.49 -6.13 15.96
N ARG A 8 -2.37 -7.07 15.55
CA ARG A 8 -3.83 -7.01 15.78
C ARG A 8 -4.43 -5.65 15.40
N ALA A 9 -3.90 -5.04 14.35
CA ALA A 9 -4.26 -3.71 13.90
C ALA A 9 -5.38 -3.78 12.86
N ARG A 10 -6.33 -2.84 12.93
CA ARG A 10 -7.31 -2.63 11.86
C ARG A 10 -6.62 -1.88 10.73
N VAL A 11 -6.39 -2.54 9.61
CA VAL A 11 -5.69 -1.94 8.46
C VAL A 11 -6.68 -1.71 7.33
N THR A 12 -6.68 -0.50 6.79
CA THR A 12 -7.41 -0.16 5.55
C THR A 12 -6.39 0.22 4.48
N VAL A 13 -6.47 -0.41 3.31
CA VAL A 13 -5.70 -0.06 2.13
C VAL A 13 -6.63 0.59 1.13
N VAL A 14 -6.22 1.73 0.57
CA VAL A 14 -6.97 2.46 -0.45
C VAL A 14 -6.20 2.34 -1.76
N PHE A 15 -6.87 1.86 -2.82
CA PHE A 15 -6.30 1.77 -4.17
C PHE A 15 -6.83 2.87 -5.09
N ASP A 16 -5.96 3.37 -5.95
CA ASP A 16 -6.34 4.13 -7.14
C ASP A 16 -6.94 3.17 -8.17
N GLY A 17 -8.15 3.46 -8.65
CA GLY A 17 -8.83 2.64 -9.67
C GLY A 17 -10.20 2.13 -9.23
N ALA A 18 -10.81 1.31 -10.09
CA ALA A 18 -12.12 0.73 -9.85
C ALA A 18 -12.02 -0.63 -9.14
N PRO A 19 -13.03 -1.03 -8.36
CA PRO A 19 -13.09 -2.37 -7.77
C PRO A 19 -12.99 -3.44 -8.85
N GLU A 20 -12.13 -4.43 -8.63
CA GLU A 20 -12.07 -5.61 -9.48
C GLU A 20 -13.14 -6.62 -9.07
N GLN A 21 -13.51 -7.53 -9.98
CA GLN A 21 -14.57 -8.51 -9.74
C GLN A 21 -14.34 -9.37 -8.48
N HIS A 22 -13.08 -9.56 -8.09
CA HIS A 22 -12.69 -10.36 -6.93
C HIS A 22 -12.62 -9.57 -5.61
N PHE A 23 -12.51 -8.24 -5.67
CA PHE A 23 -12.41 -7.37 -4.50
C PHE A 23 -13.29 -6.14 -4.66
N ALA A 24 -14.53 -6.25 -4.17
CA ALA A 24 -15.44 -5.13 -4.08
C ALA A 24 -14.93 -4.06 -3.10
N ASP A 25 -15.40 -2.82 -3.25
CA ASP A 25 -15.13 -1.76 -2.28
C ASP A 25 -15.64 -2.15 -0.88
N GLY A 26 -14.77 -2.03 0.11
CA GLY A 26 -15.03 -2.43 1.49
C GLY A 26 -14.82 -3.92 1.78
N ALA A 27 -14.37 -4.73 0.81
CA ALA A 27 -14.00 -6.13 1.04
C ALA A 27 -12.91 -6.24 2.11
N SER A 28 -12.89 -7.36 2.84
CA SER A 28 -11.87 -7.64 3.86
C SER A 28 -11.13 -8.93 3.53
N TYR A 29 -9.80 -8.86 3.54
CA TYR A 29 -8.92 -10.00 3.30
C TYR A 29 -7.87 -10.11 4.40
N ARG A 30 -7.89 -11.23 5.14
CA ARG A 30 -6.93 -11.53 6.21
C ARG A 30 -6.71 -10.37 7.22
N GLY A 31 -7.79 -9.66 7.57
CA GLY A 31 -7.76 -8.54 8.52
C GLY A 31 -7.42 -7.18 7.93
N VAL A 32 -7.29 -7.09 6.59
CA VAL A 32 -7.11 -5.85 5.85
C VAL A 32 -8.40 -5.51 5.12
N ARG A 33 -8.95 -4.33 5.38
CA ARG A 33 -10.05 -3.77 4.60
C ARG A 33 -9.50 -3.11 3.33
N VAL A 34 -10.10 -3.40 2.19
CA VAL A 34 -9.74 -2.82 0.90
C VAL A 34 -10.79 -1.79 0.53
N CYS A 35 -10.34 -0.60 0.17
CA CYS A 35 -11.17 0.47 -0.34
C CYS A 35 -10.63 0.96 -1.68
N TYR A 36 -11.52 1.51 -2.50
CA TYR A 36 -11.15 2.11 -3.79
C TYR A 36 -11.46 3.60 -3.79
N ALA A 37 -10.70 4.36 -4.58
CA ALA A 37 -11.05 5.72 -4.93
C ALA A 37 -12.38 5.76 -5.71
N GLU A 38 -13.13 6.86 -5.59
CA GLU A 38 -14.33 7.06 -6.40
C GLU A 38 -13.95 7.29 -7.87
N ARG A 39 -14.88 7.05 -8.80
CA ARG A 39 -14.62 7.26 -10.23
C ARG A 39 -14.30 8.73 -10.49
N GLY A 40 -13.12 8.99 -11.08
CA GLY A 40 -12.64 10.34 -11.36
C GLY A 40 -11.92 11.01 -10.17
N SER A 41 -11.68 10.26 -9.09
CA SER A 41 -10.93 10.68 -7.91
C SER A 41 -9.67 9.80 -7.75
N ASN A 42 -8.86 10.09 -6.74
CA ASN A 42 -7.66 9.36 -6.39
C ASN A 42 -7.70 8.87 -4.93
N ALA A 43 -6.76 8.01 -4.58
CA ALA A 43 -6.62 7.44 -3.25
C ALA A 43 -6.41 8.54 -2.20
N ASP A 44 -5.70 9.61 -2.54
CA ASP A 44 -5.46 10.73 -1.63
C ASP A 44 -6.77 11.39 -1.19
N GLU A 45 -7.65 11.73 -2.14
CA GLU A 45 -8.99 12.27 -1.85
C GLU A 45 -9.81 11.31 -1.00
N ARG A 46 -9.77 10.02 -1.34
CA ARG A 46 -10.48 9.00 -0.55
C ARG A 46 -9.93 8.88 0.87
N ILE A 47 -8.61 8.96 1.05
CA ILE A 47 -7.97 8.97 2.37
C ILE A 47 -8.37 10.22 3.14
N LYS A 48 -8.39 11.41 2.50
CA LYS A 48 -8.84 12.66 3.13
C LYS A 48 -10.27 12.50 3.68
N GLN A 49 -11.20 11.98 2.87
CA GLN A 49 -12.58 11.69 3.31
C GLN A 49 -12.62 10.73 4.52
N LEU A 50 -11.84 9.65 4.50
CA LEU A 50 -11.78 8.69 5.61
C LEU A 50 -11.25 9.33 6.89
N VAL A 51 -10.23 10.19 6.79
CA VAL A 51 -9.65 10.92 7.93
C VAL A 51 -10.64 11.95 8.48
N GLU A 52 -11.37 12.64 7.62
CA GLU A 52 -12.42 13.59 8.01
C GLU A 52 -13.60 12.88 8.68
N ALA A 53 -13.99 11.71 8.22
CA ALA A 53 -15.09 10.93 8.80
C ALA A 53 -14.74 10.29 10.16
N GLU A 54 -13.45 10.08 10.45
CA GLU A 54 -13.01 9.46 11.70
C GLU A 54 -13.22 10.38 12.91
N ARG A 55 -13.84 9.84 13.97
CA ARG A 55 -14.11 10.57 15.21
C ARG A 55 -12.86 10.65 16.07
N GLU A 56 -12.08 9.57 16.13
CA GLU A 56 -10.89 9.48 16.97
C GLU A 56 -9.59 9.67 16.17
N ARG A 57 -9.48 10.79 15.44
CA ARG A 57 -8.37 11.08 14.51
C ARG A 57 -6.97 10.89 15.11
N ARG A 58 -6.79 11.19 16.41
CA ARG A 58 -5.52 10.99 17.14
C ARG A 58 -5.02 9.54 17.17
N THR A 59 -5.92 8.57 17.00
CA THR A 59 -5.61 7.13 16.97
C THR A 59 -5.39 6.63 15.54
N LEU A 60 -5.73 7.44 14.54
CA LEU A 60 -5.61 7.11 13.13
C LEU A 60 -4.18 7.34 12.67
N LEU A 61 -3.59 6.30 12.06
CA LEU A 61 -2.27 6.32 11.47
C LEU A 61 -2.39 6.22 9.95
N VAL A 62 -1.98 7.27 9.24
CA VAL A 62 -1.91 7.27 7.78
C VAL A 62 -0.48 7.00 7.35
N ILE A 63 -0.32 6.09 6.40
CA ILE A 63 0.98 5.74 5.82
C ILE A 63 1.02 6.33 4.41
N THR A 64 1.90 7.29 4.16
CA THR A 64 2.07 7.88 2.82
C THR A 64 3.48 8.44 2.64
N SER A 65 3.96 8.42 1.40
CA SER A 65 5.17 9.13 0.98
C SER A 65 4.89 10.56 0.52
N ASP A 66 3.63 10.86 0.16
CA ASP A 66 3.22 12.16 -0.34
C ASP A 66 3.28 13.22 0.78
N ARG A 67 3.92 14.36 0.49
CA ARG A 67 4.11 15.43 1.48
C ARG A 67 2.87 16.28 1.68
N GLU A 68 2.07 16.49 0.63
CA GLU A 68 0.84 17.27 0.67
C GLU A 68 -0.23 16.54 1.49
N LEU A 69 -0.46 15.25 1.19
CA LEU A 69 -1.37 14.41 1.96
C LEU A 69 -0.92 14.31 3.42
N ALA A 70 0.39 14.09 3.65
CA ALA A 70 0.93 14.05 5.01
C ALA A 70 0.73 15.36 5.79
N ALA A 71 0.86 16.52 5.13
CA ALA A 71 0.60 17.81 5.76
C ALA A 71 -0.89 17.97 6.08
N TYR A 72 -1.77 17.62 5.14
CA TYR A 72 -3.21 17.66 5.34
C TYR A 72 -3.65 16.78 6.52
N VAL A 73 -3.23 15.51 6.56
CA VAL A 73 -3.61 14.57 7.62
C VAL A 73 -3.16 15.05 9.01
N ARG A 74 -1.95 15.63 9.11
CA ARG A 74 -1.47 16.22 10.35
C ARG A 74 -2.32 17.41 10.80
N ARG A 75 -2.78 18.26 9.87
CA ARG A 75 -3.70 19.36 10.19
C ARG A 75 -5.04 18.86 10.73
N CYS A 76 -5.51 17.69 10.28
CA CYS A 76 -6.70 17.04 10.81
C CYS A 76 -6.50 16.39 12.19
N GLY A 77 -5.28 16.38 12.73
CA GLY A 77 -4.95 15.80 14.04
C GLY A 77 -4.70 14.29 14.04
N ALA A 78 -4.50 13.69 12.87
CA ALA A 78 -4.10 12.30 12.72
C ALA A 78 -2.59 12.13 12.60
N GLN A 79 -2.11 10.92 12.91
CA GLN A 79 -0.69 10.59 12.86
C GLN A 79 -0.28 10.17 11.45
N VAL A 80 0.96 10.48 11.06
CA VAL A 80 1.50 10.11 9.74
C VAL A 80 2.83 9.38 9.89
N VAL A 81 2.98 8.28 9.16
CA VAL A 81 4.23 7.54 8.99
C VAL A 81 4.62 7.53 7.51
N ARG A 82 5.90 7.73 7.22
CA ARG A 82 6.40 7.63 5.84
C ARG A 82 6.40 6.18 5.38
N SER A 83 6.03 5.93 4.12
CA SER A 83 5.95 4.56 3.59
C SER A 83 7.28 3.81 3.70
N GLY A 84 8.42 4.50 3.52
CA GLY A 84 9.75 3.90 3.71
C GLY A 84 10.01 3.41 5.14
N ASP A 85 9.58 4.18 6.15
CA ASP A 85 9.69 3.77 7.56
C ASP A 85 8.73 2.64 7.89
N PHE A 86 7.53 2.68 7.31
CA PHE A 86 6.56 1.60 7.47
C PHE A 86 7.06 0.29 6.85
N ARG A 87 7.71 0.35 5.68
CA ARG A 87 8.32 -0.81 5.03
C ARG A 87 9.36 -1.47 5.94
N ARG A 88 10.26 -0.69 6.54
CA ARG A 88 11.25 -1.21 7.52
C ARG A 88 10.59 -1.90 8.70
N ARG A 89 9.50 -1.33 9.25
CA ARG A 89 8.72 -1.99 10.32
C ARG A 89 8.03 -3.27 9.86
N MET A 90 7.62 -3.36 8.60
CA MET A 90 7.05 -4.59 8.05
C MET A 90 8.12 -5.68 7.88
N GLU A 91 9.33 -5.33 7.45
CA GLU A 91 10.46 -6.26 7.37
C GLU A 91 10.78 -6.85 8.76
N GLU A 92 10.83 -6.01 9.79
CA GLU A 92 10.99 -6.45 11.18
C GLU A 92 9.86 -7.43 11.61
N VAL A 93 8.61 -7.11 11.29
CA VAL A 93 7.46 -7.97 11.63
C VAL A 93 7.47 -9.27 10.82
N SER A 94 7.93 -9.24 9.57
CA SER A 94 8.03 -10.42 8.71
C SER A 94 9.12 -11.37 9.20
N ILE A 95 10.25 -10.85 9.67
CA ILE A 95 11.30 -11.66 10.33
C ILE A 95 10.74 -12.32 11.59
N MET A 96 10.03 -11.57 12.45
CA MET A 96 9.41 -12.13 13.67
C MET A 96 8.32 -13.17 13.38
N ALA A 97 7.57 -12.99 12.29
CA ALA A 97 6.51 -13.90 11.90
C ALA A 97 7.04 -15.12 11.14
N ALA A 98 8.15 -15.00 10.40
CA ALA A 98 8.88 -16.12 9.80
C ALA A 98 9.47 -17.05 10.86
N ASP A 99 9.94 -16.50 12.00
CA ASP A 99 10.39 -17.29 13.16
C ASP A 99 9.22 -18.01 13.88
N ALA A 100 7.98 -17.56 13.65
CA ALA A 100 6.78 -18.08 14.30
C ALA A 100 5.84 -18.88 13.39
N ALA A 101 6.10 -18.95 12.08
CA ALA A 101 5.21 -19.57 11.09
C ALA A 101 5.78 -20.88 10.53
N PRO A 102 4.94 -21.89 10.24
CA PRO A 102 5.37 -23.04 9.46
C PRO A 102 5.73 -22.60 8.04
N GLU A 103 6.76 -23.24 7.51
CA GLU A 103 7.60 -23.04 6.31
C GLU A 103 6.91 -22.70 4.96
N ASN A 104 5.58 -22.55 4.90
CA ASN A 104 4.82 -22.54 3.64
C ASN A 104 3.97 -21.27 3.39
N SER A 105 4.29 -20.12 4.00
CA SER A 105 3.43 -18.91 3.91
C SER A 105 4.00 -17.69 3.17
N ALA A 106 5.22 -17.74 2.63
CA ALA A 106 5.83 -16.53 2.06
C ALA A 106 6.60 -16.76 0.77
N HIS A 107 5.91 -17.07 -0.34
CA HIS A 107 6.48 -16.88 -1.68
C HIS A 107 5.37 -16.44 -2.63
N ILE A 108 5.35 -15.16 -3.04
CA ILE A 108 4.85 -14.85 -4.39
C ILE A 108 5.88 -15.55 -5.30
N GLY A 109 5.43 -16.52 -6.08
CA GLY A 109 6.32 -17.29 -6.93
C GLY A 109 7.13 -16.36 -7.83
N ARG A 110 8.43 -16.64 -8.00
CA ARG A 110 9.30 -15.89 -8.91
C ARG A 110 8.74 -15.81 -10.34
N GLU A 111 7.85 -16.73 -10.70
CA GLU A 111 7.14 -16.82 -11.99
C GLU A 111 5.92 -15.90 -12.11
N GLU A 112 5.35 -15.38 -11.00
CA GLU A 112 4.21 -14.45 -11.03
C GLU A 112 4.66 -12.97 -11.13
N LEU A 113 5.94 -12.71 -10.85
CA LEU A 113 6.55 -11.38 -10.93
C LEU A 113 6.50 -10.77 -12.34
N PRO A 114 6.79 -11.49 -13.43
CA PRO A 114 6.73 -10.92 -14.79
C PRO A 114 5.31 -10.51 -15.19
N GLU A 115 4.31 -11.27 -14.74
CA GLU A 115 2.90 -10.95 -15.01
C GLU A 115 2.48 -9.67 -14.27
N TRP A 116 2.91 -9.52 -13.02
CA TRP A 116 2.66 -8.31 -12.24
C TRP A 116 3.43 -7.10 -12.77
N MET A 117 4.70 -7.28 -13.16
CA MET A 117 5.50 -6.23 -13.79
C MET A 117 4.80 -5.70 -15.05
N ARG A 118 4.25 -6.60 -15.87
CA ARG A 118 3.48 -6.24 -17.05
C ARG A 118 2.14 -5.59 -16.72
N TYR A 119 1.43 -6.07 -15.69
CA TYR A 119 0.17 -5.47 -15.22
C TYR A 119 0.37 -4.02 -14.73
N PHE A 120 1.45 -3.76 -13.99
CA PHE A 120 1.78 -2.42 -13.48
C PHE A 120 2.59 -1.55 -14.46
N GLY A 121 2.83 -2.02 -15.69
CA GLY A 121 3.53 -1.27 -16.73
C GLY A 121 5.02 -1.03 -16.46
N VAL A 122 5.64 -1.79 -15.56
CA VAL A 122 7.07 -1.72 -15.26
C VAL A 122 7.78 -2.75 -16.13
N GLY A 123 8.19 -2.36 -17.33
CA GLY A 123 9.09 -3.14 -18.18
C GLY A 123 10.57 -2.83 -17.86
N PRO A 124 11.52 -3.72 -18.18
CA PRO A 124 12.96 -3.43 -18.08
C PRO A 124 13.46 -2.44 -19.16
N GLU A 125 12.59 -1.60 -19.73
CA GLU A 125 12.91 -0.75 -20.89
C GLU A 125 12.98 0.71 -20.45
N ASP A 126 14.02 1.05 -19.70
CA ASP A 126 14.54 2.42 -19.55
C ASP A 126 16.05 2.30 -19.23
N GLU A 127 16.81 1.59 -20.05
CA GLU A 127 18.26 1.73 -20.14
C GLU A 127 18.59 2.40 -21.48
N GLU A 128 18.67 3.74 -21.42
CA GLU A 128 19.64 4.59 -22.13
C GLU A 128 20.25 4.04 -23.44
N GLU A 129 19.66 4.40 -24.60
CA GLU A 129 20.45 4.57 -25.83
C GLU A 129 21.09 5.96 -25.83
N ASP A 130 22.16 6.12 -25.04
CA ASP A 130 23.17 7.15 -25.26
C ASP A 130 24.35 6.51 -26.01
N GLY A 131 24.56 6.89 -27.27
CA GLY A 131 25.85 6.67 -27.95
C GLY A 131 25.82 6.28 -29.44
N ALA A 132 26.03 7.28 -30.29
CA ALA A 132 26.87 7.30 -31.49
C ALA A 132 26.71 6.21 -32.59
N SER A 133 26.44 6.65 -33.83
CA SER A 133 27.47 6.74 -34.87
C SER A 133 26.89 7.21 -36.22
N GLU A 134 27.33 8.40 -36.62
CA GLU A 134 27.84 8.80 -37.95
C GLU A 134 27.78 7.73 -39.06
N THR A 135 27.06 8.02 -40.15
CA THR A 135 27.57 7.90 -41.54
C THR A 135 26.69 8.70 -42.51
#